data_AF-A0A939WMK0-F1
#
_entry.id   AF-A0A939WMK0-F1
#
_cell.length_a   1.000
_cell.length_b   1.000
_cell.length_c   1.000
_cell.angle_alpha   90.00
_cell.angle_beta   90.00
_cell.angle_gamma   90.00
#
_symmetry.space_group_name_H-M   'P 1'
#
loop_
_entity.id
_entity.type
_entity.pdbx_description
1 polymer ?
#
loop_
_entity_poly.entity_id
_entity_poly.type
_entity_poly.pdbx_seq_one_letter_code
_entity_poly.pdbx_strand_id
1 'polypeptide(L)' 'MMINEFANKVFAMRQAQKRYFRCRLNEDLKASKQLEKEVDEILLSLIKPAEKPPKQLDFFQ' A
#
# COMPACT_ATOMS: atom_id res chain seq x y z
N MET A 1 7.27 6.33 -9.05
CA MET A 1 6.04 5.56 -9.30
C MET A 1 5.11 6.42 -10.13
N MET A 2 4.64 5.94 -11.28
CA MET A 2 3.70 6.71 -12.11
C MET A 2 2.28 6.59 -11.53
N ILE A 3 1.49 7.66 -11.59
CA ILE A 3 0.08 7.68 -11.12
C ILE A 3 -0.73 6.50 -11.69
N ASN A 4 -0.46 6.12 -12.94
CA ASN A 4 -1.11 4.99 -13.60
C ASN A 4 -0.85 3.64 -12.91
N GLU A 5 0.33 3.42 -12.33
CA GLU A 5 0.66 2.15 -11.67
C GLU A 5 -0.12 1.99 -10.36
N PHE A 6 -0.22 3.06 -9.58
CA PHE A 6 -1.04 3.09 -8.36
C PHE A 6 -2.52 2.90 -8.69
N ALA A 7 -3.04 3.63 -9.68
CA ALA A 7 -4.42 3.49 -10.13
C ALA A 7 -4.75 2.07 -10.60
N ASN A 8 -3.83 1.44 -11.35
CA ASN A 8 -3.99 0.05 -11.79
C ASN A 8 -4.02 -0.93 -10.61
N LYS A 9 -3.17 -0.75 -9.60
CA LYS A 9 -3.19 -1.58 -8.37
C LYS A 9 -4.50 -1.43 -7.60
N VAL A 10 -4.98 -0.19 -7.41
CA VAL A 10 -6.26 0.07 -6.75
C VAL A 10 -7.41 -0.56 -7.55
N PHE A 11 -7.41 -0.46 -8.88
CA PHE A 11 -8.41 -1.11 -9.72
C PHE A 11 -8.40 -2.63 -9.55
N ALA A 12 -7.22 -3.26 -9.61
CA ALA A 12 -7.06 -4.70 -9.39
C ALA A 12 -7.57 -5.13 -8.00
N MET A 13 -7.25 -4.36 -6.95
CA MET A 13 -7.74 -4.60 -5.60
C MET A 13 -9.27 -4.62 -5.56
N ARG A 14 -9.93 -3.63 -6.19
CA ARG A 14 -11.40 -3.56 -6.23
C ARG A 14 -12.03 -4.72 -6.99
N GLN A 15 -11.37 -5.21 -8.04
CA GLN A 15 -11.86 -6.39 -8.77
C GLN A 15 -11.73 -7.66 -7.94
N ALA A 16 -10.62 -7.85 -7.22
CA ALA A 16 -10.44 -8.98 -6.31
C ALA A 16 -11.48 -8.97 -5.18
N GLN A 17 -11.74 -7.80 -4.58
CA GLN A 17 -12.80 -7.62 -3.57
C GLN A 17 -14.19 -7.99 -4.12
N LYS A 18 -14.57 -7.44 -5.28
CA LYS A 18 -15.85 -7.75 -5.92
C LYS A 18 -16.00 -9.25 -6.20
N ARG A 19 -14.92 -9.88 -6.67
CA ARG A 19 -14.90 -11.31 -6.96
C ARG A 19 -15.04 -12.15 -5.70
N TYR A 20 -14.32 -11.78 -4.62
CA TYR A 20 -14.49 -12.41 -3.32
C TYR A 20 -15.93 -12.28 -2.80
N PHE A 21 -16.54 -11.09 -2.85
CA PHE A 21 -17.93 -10.93 -2.39
C PHE A 21 -18.92 -11.73 -3.24
N ARG A 22 -18.63 -11.94 -4.53
CA ARG A 22 -19.45 -12.75 -5.43
C ARG A 22 -19.31 -14.25 -5.18
N CYS A 23 -18.10 -14.76 -5.03
CA CYS A 23 -17.81 -16.20 -5.04
C CYS A 23 -17.41 -16.76 -3.66
N ARG A 24 -17.04 -15.90 -2.71
CA ARG A 24 -16.53 -16.22 -1.37
C ARG A 24 -15.36 -17.20 -1.35
N LEU A 25 -14.54 -17.19 -2.40
CA LEU A 25 -13.35 -18.05 -2.48
C LEU A 25 -12.20 -17.49 -1.67
N ASN A 26 -11.50 -18.35 -0.92
CA ASN A 26 -10.34 -17.94 -0.11
C ASN A 26 -9.19 -17.37 -0.96
N GLU A 27 -9.05 -17.83 -2.19
CA GLU A 27 -8.03 -17.33 -3.12
C GLU A 27 -8.27 -15.85 -3.47
N ASP A 28 -9.53 -15.48 -3.72
CA ASP A 28 -9.92 -14.08 -4.00
C ASP A 28 -9.74 -13.19 -2.77
N LEU A 29 -10.01 -13.71 -1.56
CA LEU A 29 -9.73 -13.00 -0.31
C LEU A 29 -8.24 -12.74 -0.13
N LYS A 30 -7.41 -13.77 -0.36
CA LYS A 30 -5.95 -13.67 -0.27
C LYS A 30 -5.40 -12.66 -1.27
N ALA A 31 -5.87 -12.71 -2.52
CA ALA A 31 -5.49 -11.75 -3.56
C ALA A 31 -5.89 -10.32 -3.18
N SER A 32 -7.12 -10.12 -2.69
CA SER A 32 -7.58 -8.81 -2.21
C SER A 32 -6.69 -8.27 -1.09
N LYS A 33 -6.37 -9.09 -0.10
CA LYS A 33 -5.57 -8.68 1.07
C LYS A 33 -4.12 -8.38 0.70
N GLN A 34 -3.54 -9.12 -0.24
CA GLN A 34 -2.21 -8.84 -0.77
C GLN A 34 -2.17 -7.48 -1.48
N LEU A 35 -3.16 -7.19 -2.35
CA LEU A 35 -3.25 -5.91 -3.05
C LEU A 35 -3.54 -4.74 -2.10
N GLU A 36 -4.36 -4.94 -1.07
CA GLU A 36 -4.61 -3.96 0.00
C GLU A 36 -3.31 -3.56 0.69
N LYS A 37 -2.49 -4.55 1.09
CA LYS A 37 -1.18 -4.29 1.70
C LYS A 37 -0.24 -3.47 0.80
N GLU A 38 -0.17 -3.81 -0.49
CA GLU A 38 0.67 -3.07 -1.44
C GLU A 38 0.20 -1.63 -1.65
N VAL A 39 -1.12 -1.40 -1.68
CA VAL A 39 -1.69 -0.06 -1.77
C VAL A 39 -1.37 0.73 -0.50
N ASP A 40 -1.50 0.12 0.67
CA ASP A 40 -1.20 0.76 1.96
C ASP A 40 0.28 1.13 2.08
N GLU A 41 1.20 0.27 1.64
CA GLU A 41 2.64 0.57 1.62
C GLU A 41 2.95 1.80 0.75
N ILE A 42 2.32 1.90 -0.43
CA ILE A 42 2.45 3.06 -1.31
C ILE A 42 1.91 4.32 -0.63
N LEU A 43 0.69 4.24 -0.06
CA LEU A 43 0.09 5.38 0.66
C LEU A 43 0.95 5.83 1.83
N LEU A 44 1.50 4.91 2.62
CA LEU A 44 2.40 5.22 3.73
C LEU A 44 3.67 5.91 3.23
N SER A 45 4.24 5.48 2.12
CA SER A 45 5.42 6.12 1.52
C SER A 45 5.14 7.54 1.00
N LEU A 46 3.89 7.83 0.59
CA LEU A 46 3.47 9.14 0.09
C LEU A 46 3.14 10.11 1.23
N ILE A 47 2.59 9.60 2.33
CA ILE A 47 2.09 10.39 3.47
C ILE A 47 3.20 10.66 4.49
N LYS A 48 4.12 9.72 4.73
CA LYS A 48 5.22 9.95 5.66
C LYS A 48 6.15 11.01 5.05
N PRO A 49 6.40 12.15 5.72
CA PRO A 49 7.50 13.02 5.32
C PRO A 49 8.77 12.19 5.39
N ALA A 50 9.65 12.31 4.38
CA ALA A 50 10.97 11.72 4.43
C ALA A 50 11.61 12.13 5.76
N GLU A 51 11.78 11.19 6.68
CA GLU A 51 12.52 11.43 7.91
C GLU A 51 13.93 11.83 7.48
N LYS A 52 14.24 13.13 7.59
CA LYS A 52 15.63 13.58 7.48
C LYS A 52 16.41 12.76 8.50
N PRO A 53 17.57 12.17 8.12
CA PRO A 53 18.36 11.38 9.05
C PRO A 53 18.55 12.20 10.33
N PRO A 54 18.40 11.57 11.51
CA PRO A 54 18.43 12.30 12.77
C PRO A 54 19.71 13.14 12.81
N LYS A 55 19.55 14.46 12.96
CA LYS A 55 20.69 15.35 13.26
C LYS A 55 21.28 14.81 14.55
N GLN A 56 22.49 14.28 14.46
CA GLN A 56 23.29 13.90 15.62
C GLN A 56 23.40 15.16 16.48
N LEU A 57 22.71 15.19 17.62
CA LEU A 57 22.97 16.20 18.63
C LEU A 57 24.32 15.84 19.24
N ASP A 58 25.34 16.63 18.95
CA ASP A 58 26.58 16.59 19.72
C ASP A 58 26.25 17.09 21.13
N PHE A 59 26.15 16.15 22.06
CA PHE A 59 25.79 16.39 23.46
C PHE A 59 26.99 16.86 24.31
N PHE A 60 28.08 17.31 23.69
CA PHE A 60 29.28 17.78 24.38
C PHE A 60 29.80 19.08 23.76
N GLN A 61 29.25 20.21 24.20
CA GLN A 61 29.90 21.53 24.15
C GLN A 61 29.69 22.25 25.48
#